data_AF-A0A564YB13-F1
#
_entry.id   AF-A0A564YB13-F1
#
_cell.length_a   1.000
_cell.length_b   1.000
_cell.length_c   1.000
_cell.angle_alpha   90.00
_cell.angle_beta   90.00
_cell.angle_gamma   90.00
#
_symmetry.space_group_name_H-M   'P 1'
#
loop_
_entity.id
_entity.type
_entity.pdbx_description
1 polymer ?
#
loop_
_entity_poly.entity_id
_entity_poly.type
_entity_poly.pdbx_seq_one_letter_code
_entity_poly.pdbx_strand_id
1 'polypeptide(L)'
;MQSMIPKHEIGALDFVKQYPNYDGRGVTIAIWDTGIDPTARGLQVTSEGRPKIIDMIDASGSGDVPMLQTFQITDSARSIFTPTGRFVTIPSFWKPVD
;
A
#
# COMPACT_ATOMS: atom_id res chain seq x y z
N MET A 1 -23.83 12.99 -12.06
CA MET A 1 -22.43 13.23 -11.70
C MET A 1 -21.58 12.72 -12.85
N GLN A 2 -20.99 13.62 -13.63
CA GLN A 2 -20.22 13.27 -14.82
C GLN A 2 -18.89 12.66 -14.36
N SER A 3 -18.65 11.40 -14.71
CA SER A 3 -17.40 10.69 -14.43
C SER A 3 -16.33 11.23 -15.38
N MET A 4 -15.15 11.63 -14.87
CA MET A 4 -14.01 12.03 -15.71
C MET A 4 -13.47 10.89 -16.60
N ILE A 5 -13.94 9.66 -16.37
CA ILE A 5 -13.64 8.50 -17.19
C ILE A 5 -14.78 8.33 -18.21
N PRO A 6 -14.49 8.33 -19.53
CA PRO A 6 -15.49 8.31 -20.61
C PRO A 6 -16.13 6.92 -20.83
N LYS A 7 -16.69 6.33 -19.77
CA LYS A 7 -17.18 4.93 -19.77
C LYS A 7 -18.41 4.74 -20.67
N HIS A 8 -19.19 5.79 -20.88
CA HIS A 8 -20.37 5.76 -21.75
C HIS A 8 -19.95 5.91 -23.21
N GLU A 9 -19.07 6.87 -23.49
CA GLU A 9 -18.59 7.23 -24.82
C GLU A 9 -17.80 6.09 -25.46
N ILE A 10 -17.00 5.35 -24.68
CA ILE A 10 -16.29 4.16 -25.19
C ILE A 10 -17.15 2.88 -25.19
N GLY A 11 -18.44 2.97 -24.80
CA GLY A 11 -19.36 1.83 -24.78
C GLY A 11 -19.11 0.80 -23.66
N ALA A 12 -18.19 1.05 -22.73
CA ALA A 12 -17.84 0.10 -21.67
C ALA A 12 -19.05 -0.22 -20.76
N LEU A 13 -19.90 0.77 -20.48
CA LEU A 13 -21.12 0.54 -19.68
C LEU A 13 -22.10 -0.40 -20.40
N ASP A 14 -22.29 -0.23 -21.70
CA ASP A 14 -23.24 -1.06 -22.47
C ASP A 14 -22.69 -2.47 -22.69
N PHE A 15 -21.38 -2.60 -22.89
CA PHE A 15 -20.71 -3.90 -22.93
C PHE A 15 -20.94 -4.72 -21.65
N VAL A 16 -20.72 -4.12 -20.47
CA VAL A 16 -20.94 -4.83 -19.19
C VAL A 16 -22.42 -5.11 -18.94
N LYS A 17 -23.34 -4.24 -19.37
CA LYS A 17 -24.80 -4.54 -19.31
C LYS A 17 -25.16 -5.76 -20.15
N GLN A 18 -24.59 -5.89 -21.34
CA GLN A 18 -24.85 -7.01 -22.26
C GLN A 18 -24.18 -8.31 -21.78
N TYR A 19 -23.00 -8.20 -21.16
CA TYR A 19 -22.22 -9.33 -20.65
C TYR A 19 -21.90 -9.13 -19.15
N PRO A 20 -22.85 -9.37 -18.24
CA PRO A 20 -22.72 -9.00 -16.81
C PRO A 20 -21.54 -9.64 -16.06
N ASN A 21 -21.01 -10.74 -16.57
CA ASN A 21 -19.88 -11.45 -15.97
C ASN A 21 -18.51 -11.03 -16.55
N TYR A 22 -18.49 -10.10 -17.51
CA TYR A 22 -17.30 -9.65 -18.23
C TYR A 22 -16.82 -8.31 -17.64
N ASP A 23 -16.80 -8.24 -16.31
CA ASP A 23 -16.49 -7.06 -15.50
C ASP A 23 -15.04 -7.04 -14.99
N GLY A 24 -14.20 -7.95 -15.50
CA GLY A 24 -12.80 -8.11 -15.11
C GLY A 24 -12.57 -9.08 -13.94
N ARG A 25 -13.61 -9.75 -13.43
CA ARG A 25 -13.45 -10.79 -12.40
C ARG A 25 -12.47 -11.88 -12.84
N GLY A 26 -11.65 -12.36 -11.90
CA GLY A 26 -10.63 -13.38 -12.16
C GLY A 26 -9.39 -12.88 -12.94
N VAL A 27 -9.31 -11.59 -13.27
CA VAL A 27 -8.13 -10.99 -13.93
C VAL A 27 -7.37 -10.12 -12.95
N THR A 28 -6.05 -10.29 -12.90
CA THR A 28 -5.13 -9.43 -12.15
C THR A 28 -4.39 -8.50 -13.11
N ILE A 29 -4.34 -7.22 -12.78
CA ILE A 29 -3.67 -6.20 -13.59
C ILE A 29 -2.54 -5.60 -12.75
N ALA A 30 -1.33 -5.58 -13.30
CA ALA A 30 -0.22 -4.80 -12.75
C ALA A 30 -0.25 -3.38 -13.34
N ILE A 31 -0.07 -2.38 -12.48
CA ILE A 31 -0.04 -0.96 -12.88
C ILE A 31 1.36 -0.44 -12.58
N TRP A 32 2.08 -0.02 -13.63
CA TRP A 32 3.36 0.67 -13.49
C TRP A 32 3.12 2.16 -13.62
N ASP A 33 3.09 2.85 -12.48
CA ASP A 33 2.80 4.28 -12.37
C ASP A 33 3.60 4.86 -11.20
N THR A 34 3.36 6.11 -10.83
CA THR A 34 4.03 6.79 -9.72
C THR A 34 3.57 6.34 -8.32
N GLY A 35 2.55 5.48 -8.25
CA GLY A 35 1.96 4.99 -7.01
C GLY A 35 0.43 5.00 -7.04
N ILE A 36 -0.18 4.60 -5.93
CA ILE A 36 -1.64 4.53 -5.77
C ILE A 36 -2.04 4.88 -4.33
N ASP A 37 -3.20 5.48 -4.15
CA ASP A 37 -3.83 5.63 -2.83
C ASP A 37 -4.73 4.42 -2.55
N PRO A 38 -4.32 3.47 -1.68
CA PRO A 38 -5.13 2.29 -1.37
C PRO A 38 -6.40 2.62 -0.57
N THR A 39 -6.52 3.83 -0.02
CA THR A 39 -7.70 4.24 0.75
C THR A 39 -8.82 4.79 -0.12
N ALA A 40 -8.56 4.99 -1.42
CA ALA A 40 -9.56 5.46 -2.35
C ALA A 40 -10.78 4.51 -2.39
N ARG A 41 -11.98 5.06 -2.22
CA ARG A 41 -13.23 4.28 -2.10
C ARG A 41 -13.49 3.31 -3.26
N GLY A 42 -13.06 3.66 -4.48
CA GLY A 42 -13.22 2.80 -5.67
C GLY A 42 -12.23 1.63 -5.76
N LEU A 43 -11.30 1.52 -4.82
CA LEU A 43 -10.22 0.53 -4.80
C LEU A 43 -10.29 -0.44 -3.61
N GLN A 44 -11.39 -0.42 -2.85
CA GLN A 44 -11.53 -1.27 -1.67
C GLN A 44 -11.76 -2.74 -2.05
N VAL A 45 -12.83 -2.99 -2.82
CA VAL A 45 -13.27 -4.34 -3.17
C VAL A 45 -13.58 -4.50 -4.65
N THR A 46 -13.40 -5.71 -5.15
CA THR A 46 -13.84 -6.17 -6.46
C THR A 46 -15.36 -6.43 -6.48
N SER A 47 -15.92 -6.72 -7.65
CA SER A 47 -17.34 -7.13 -7.78
C SER A 47 -17.65 -8.45 -7.06
N GLU A 48 -16.63 -9.23 -6.72
CA GLU A 48 -16.74 -10.48 -5.95
C GLU A 48 -16.47 -10.29 -4.45
N GLY A 49 -16.38 -9.04 -3.97
CA GLY A 49 -16.19 -8.74 -2.55
C GLY A 49 -14.76 -8.98 -2.02
N ARG A 50 -13.82 -9.36 -2.89
CA ARG A 50 -12.41 -9.56 -2.54
C ARG A 50 -11.64 -8.24 -2.56
N PRO A 51 -10.54 -8.08 -1.79
CA PRO A 51 -9.66 -6.90 -1.87
C PRO A 51 -9.25 -6.63 -3.32
N LYS A 52 -9.35 -5.36 -3.77
CA LYS A 52 -9.03 -4.99 -5.15
C LYS A 52 -7.53 -4.81 -5.38
N ILE A 53 -6.84 -4.26 -4.40
CA ILE A 53 -5.38 -4.18 -4.36
C ILE A 53 -4.88 -5.35 -3.52
N ILE A 54 -4.05 -6.19 -4.12
CA ILE A 54 -3.48 -7.38 -3.47
C ILE A 54 -1.99 -7.19 -3.14
N ASP A 55 -1.33 -6.26 -3.83
CA ASP A 55 0.08 -5.92 -3.60
C ASP A 55 0.38 -4.50 -4.11
N MET A 56 1.43 -3.88 -3.57
CA MET A 56 1.94 -2.57 -3.95
C MET A 56 3.42 -2.49 -3.64
N ILE A 57 4.24 -2.19 -4.65
CA ILE A 57 5.70 -2.15 -4.54
C ILE A 57 6.19 -0.78 -5.01
N ASP A 58 7.03 -0.13 -4.20
CA ASP A 58 7.88 0.97 -4.68
C ASP A 58 9.12 0.38 -5.33
N ALA A 59 9.15 0.34 -6.66
CA ALA A 59 10.29 -0.17 -7.43
C ALA A 59 11.40 0.89 -7.64
N SER A 60 11.21 2.13 -7.16
CA SER A 60 12.21 3.20 -7.32
C SER A 60 13.33 3.13 -6.28
N GLY A 61 13.10 2.43 -5.16
CA GLY A 61 14.01 2.40 -4.00
C GLY A 61 14.02 3.70 -3.19
N SER A 62 13.12 4.65 -3.49
CA SER A 62 13.08 5.95 -2.81
C SER A 62 12.79 5.85 -1.31
N GLY A 63 12.05 4.80 -0.91
CA GLY A 63 11.72 4.49 0.48
C GLY A 63 12.66 3.51 1.18
N ASP A 64 13.77 3.12 0.55
CA ASP A 64 14.65 2.08 1.11
C ASP A 64 15.31 2.53 2.41
N VAL A 65 15.26 1.67 3.43
CA VAL A 65 15.92 1.90 4.72
C VAL A 65 16.93 0.79 4.97
N PRO A 66 18.24 1.10 5.07
CA PRO A 66 19.27 0.10 5.35
C PRO A 66 19.19 -0.36 6.81
N MET A 67 18.50 -1.48 7.05
CA MET A 67 18.38 -2.13 8.36
C MET A 67 19.63 -2.95 8.71
N LEU A 68 20.81 -2.31 8.71
CA LEU A 68 22.11 -2.97 8.83
C LEU A 68 22.56 -3.25 10.27
N GLN A 69 21.87 -2.68 11.26
CA GLN A 69 22.28 -2.74 12.66
C GLN A 69 21.16 -3.32 13.51
N THR A 70 21.53 -4.15 14.48
CA THR A 70 20.63 -4.66 15.51
C THR A 70 21.02 -4.06 16.86
N PHE A 71 20.03 -3.79 17.70
CA PHE A 71 20.23 -3.25 19.04
C PHE A 71 19.28 -3.95 20.02
N GLN A 72 19.84 -4.44 21.11
CA GLN A 72 19.11 -5.10 22.18
C GLN A 72 18.97 -4.12 23.36
N ILE A 73 17.73 -3.88 23.78
CA ILE A 73 17.44 -2.93 24.85
C ILE A 73 17.60 -3.66 26.19
N THR A 74 18.47 -3.15 27.06
CA THR A 74 18.65 -3.66 28.43
C THR A 74 18.45 -2.53 29.44
N ASP A 75 18.52 -2.82 30.75
CA ASP A 75 18.45 -1.77 31.77
C ASP A 75 19.63 -0.79 31.69
N SER A 76 20.79 -1.26 31.22
CA SER A 76 22.02 -0.45 31.08
C SER A 76 22.25 0.09 29.66
N ALA A 77 21.61 -0.50 28.64
CA ALA A 77 21.74 -0.10 27.24
C ALA A 77 20.38 0.37 26.70
N ARG A 78 20.13 1.69 26.84
CA ARG A 78 18.88 2.35 26.42
C ARG A 78 19.11 3.57 25.54
N SER A 79 20.26 3.70 24.92
CA SER A 79 20.59 4.86 24.10
C SER A 79 21.12 4.43 22.73
N ILE A 80 20.61 5.06 21.68
CA ILE A 80 20.98 4.78 20.29
C ILE A 80 21.21 6.07 19.52
N PHE A 81 22.02 6.00 18.46
CA PHE A 81 22.03 6.99 17.40
C PHE A 81 21.11 6.52 16.28
N THR A 82 20.20 7.37 15.83
CA THR A 82 19.37 7.10 14.65
C THR A 82 20.23 7.14 13.38
N PRO A 83 19.74 6.61 12.24
CA PRO A 83 20.43 6.77 10.94
C PRO A 83 20.71 8.23 10.56
N THR A 84 19.93 9.18 11.09
CA THR A 84 20.13 10.63 10.93
C THR A 84 21.15 11.24 11.90
N GLY A 85 21.80 10.44 12.74
CA GLY A 85 22.78 10.88 13.73
C GLY A 85 22.19 11.48 15.00
N ARG A 86 20.87 11.38 15.20
CA ARG A 86 20.21 11.89 16.42
C ARG A 86 20.44 10.92 17.57
N PHE A 87 20.92 11.43 18.70
CA PHE A 87 20.98 10.66 19.94
C PHE A 87 19.58 10.56 20.57
N VAL A 88 19.13 9.34 20.86
CA VAL A 88 17.83 9.06 21.45
C VAL A 88 18.00 8.13 22.64
N THR A 89 17.38 8.47 23.76
CA THR A 89 17.25 7.60 24.93
C THR A 89 15.86 6.98 24.95
N ILE A 90 15.83 5.66 25.04
CA ILE A 90 14.63 4.84 25.07
C ILE A 90 14.05 4.87 26.50
N PRO A 91 12.80 5.32 26.71
CA PRO A 91 12.22 5.47 28.05
C PRO A 91 12.17 4.15 28.81
N SER A 92 12.53 4.13 30.10
CA SER A 92 12.63 2.90 30.92
C SER A 92 11.32 2.12 31.07
N PHE A 93 10.17 2.79 30.95
CA PHE A 93 8.86 2.14 31.00
C PHE A 93 8.50 1.36 29.72
N TRP A 94 9.17 1.65 28.59
CA TRP A 94 8.92 0.94 27.34
C TRP A 94 9.69 -0.38 27.33
N LYS A 95 8.93 -1.48 27.34
CA LYS A 95 9.41 -2.86 27.31
C LYS A 95 8.81 -3.53 26.07
N PRO A 96 9.47 -3.47 24.90
CA PRO A 96 8.96 -4.14 23.73
C PRO A 96 8.89 -5.65 24.01
N VAL A 97 7.79 -6.24 23.59
CA VAL A 97 7.66 -7.69 23.48
C VAL A 97 8.18 -7.97 22.08
N ASP A 98 9.36 -8.57 21.98
CA ASP A 98 9.82 -9.12 20.70
C ASP A 98 8.76 -10.07 20.11
#